data_AF-A0A4Q8UA75-F1
#
_entry.id   AF-A0A4Q8UA75-F1
#
_cell.length_a   1.000
_cell.length_b   1.000
_cell.length_c   1.000
_cell.angle_alpha   90.00
_cell.angle_beta   90.00
_cell.angle_gamma   90.00
#
_symmetry.space_group_name_H-M   'P 1'
#
loop_
_entity.id
_entity.type
_entity.pdbx_description
1 polymer ?
#
loop_
_entity_poly.entity_id
_entity_poly.type
_entity_poly.pdbx_seq_one_letter_code
_entity_poly.pdbx_strand_id
1 'polypeptide(L)'
;MSTLIKHLVLVALVLLPTLAFATTDERLPGNHESWLALCFVAGSIICAWALNHALSRVRAMGTLMAALTCFGVVIWFFVYVYGSGILESPKPFDSRLDGAKPTLLWAIVTLCFIGGVLLLRVSLSQYRNSTKLTLTAVNQPDRYGSVSRMLHWTTAILFLLMIPMGIFATMIPEGTAYRLEYYVVHKTIGVLIFILVISRVLWNLYSKRPTLDQHMKPSEKKLAHLAHITLYGLLFLLPITGFIMTSFFGAPTYLFAWELAPLWEPNEKAVLLWGLLHKYLLPYIVYLVLGAHIFGVLKHQFYDKHRHILKRMVS
;
A
#
# COMPACT_ATOMS: atom_id res chain seq x y z
N MET A 1 9.86 31.60 1.94
CA MET A 1 8.96 30.43 1.88
C MET A 1 9.24 29.49 0.70
N SER A 2 10.01 29.89 -0.32
CA SER A 2 10.38 29.03 -1.46
C SER A 2 11.63 28.18 -1.25
N THR A 3 12.46 28.49 -0.25
CA THR A 3 13.76 27.82 -0.01
C THR A 3 13.63 26.50 0.74
N LEU A 4 12.69 26.36 1.67
CA LEU A 4 12.51 25.12 2.46
C LEU A 4 11.83 24.00 1.65
N ILE A 5 10.87 24.34 0.78
CA ILE A 5 10.24 23.39 -0.16
C ILE A 5 11.23 23.04 -1.27
N LYS A 6 12.03 24.00 -1.75
CA LYS A 6 13.17 23.69 -2.60
C LYS A 6 14.14 22.77 -1.87
N HIS A 7 14.46 22.96 -0.59
CA HIS A 7 15.35 22.03 0.13
C HIS A 7 14.73 20.66 0.39
N LEU A 8 13.42 20.51 0.63
CA LEU A 8 12.77 19.20 0.75
C LEU A 8 12.68 18.46 -0.59
N VAL A 9 12.44 19.18 -1.69
CA VAL A 9 12.43 18.63 -3.05
C VAL A 9 13.86 18.39 -3.55
N LEU A 10 14.82 19.23 -3.19
CA LEU A 10 16.25 19.13 -3.52
C LEU A 10 16.93 18.04 -2.67
N VAL A 11 16.53 17.81 -1.41
CA VAL A 11 16.98 16.62 -0.65
C VAL A 11 16.42 15.34 -1.26
N ALA A 12 15.22 15.38 -1.86
CA ALA A 12 14.65 14.27 -2.63
C ALA A 12 15.21 14.14 -4.06
N LEU A 13 15.81 15.19 -4.65
CA LEU A 13 16.33 15.20 -6.04
C LEU A 13 17.86 15.27 -6.17
N VAL A 14 18.63 15.64 -5.13
CA VAL A 14 20.10 15.83 -5.19
C VAL A 14 20.89 14.67 -4.59
N LEU A 15 20.23 13.72 -3.92
CA LEU A 15 20.90 12.48 -3.48
C LEU A 15 21.08 11.43 -4.59
N LEU A 16 20.75 11.74 -5.85
CA LEU A 16 20.65 10.73 -6.92
C LEU A 16 21.42 11.02 -8.23
N PRO A 17 22.53 11.80 -8.21
CA PRO A 17 23.60 11.40 -9.13
C PRO A 17 24.98 11.77 -8.60
N THR A 18 25.64 10.86 -7.88
CA THR A 18 27.10 10.61 -7.88
C THR A 18 27.48 9.76 -6.67
N LEU A 19 27.15 8.49 -6.73
CA LEU A 19 27.89 7.48 -5.97
C LEU A 19 28.20 6.41 -7.00
N ALA A 20 29.49 6.22 -7.26
CA ALA A 20 29.96 5.00 -7.91
C ALA A 20 29.55 3.86 -6.97
N PHE A 21 28.45 3.19 -7.29
CA PHE A 21 27.89 2.16 -6.42
C PHE A 21 28.60 0.84 -6.70
N ALA A 22 29.25 0.34 -5.64
CA ALA A 22 29.96 -0.92 -5.61
C ALA A 22 29.02 -2.10 -5.90
N THR A 23 29.59 -3.10 -6.57
CA THR A 23 28.94 -4.35 -6.99
C THR A 23 28.80 -5.36 -5.85
N THR A 24 28.49 -4.92 -4.62
CA THR A 24 28.34 -5.83 -3.47
C THR A 24 26.89 -5.90 -3.02
N ASP A 25 26.44 -7.08 -2.60
CA ASP A 25 25.14 -7.35 -1.96
C ASP A 25 25.00 -6.66 -0.57
N GLU A 26 25.78 -5.62 -0.30
CA GLU A 26 25.82 -4.91 0.97
C GLU A 26 24.89 -3.70 0.95
N ARG A 27 24.27 -3.48 2.11
CA ARG A 27 23.34 -2.38 2.34
C ARG A 27 24.06 -1.03 2.22
N LEU A 28 23.34 -0.01 1.74
CA LEU A 28 23.91 1.33 1.64
C LEU A 28 24.36 1.85 3.01
N PRO A 29 25.56 2.47 3.11
CA PRO A 29 26.00 3.09 4.35
C PRO A 29 24.96 4.14 4.80
N GLY A 30 24.62 4.13 6.09
CA GLY A 30 23.62 5.05 6.65
C GLY A 30 22.15 4.60 6.54
N ASN A 31 21.87 3.42 5.96
CA ASN A 31 20.54 2.80 5.95
C ASN A 31 19.43 3.67 5.31
N HIS A 32 19.75 4.35 4.20
CA HIS A 32 18.85 5.29 3.53
C HIS A 32 17.50 4.68 3.14
N GLU A 33 17.51 3.43 2.68
CA GLU A 33 16.30 2.67 2.35
C GLU A 33 15.35 2.50 3.54
N SER A 34 15.88 2.36 4.77
CA SER A 34 15.05 2.27 5.96
C SER A 34 14.44 3.61 6.37
N TRP A 35 15.15 4.71 6.16
CA TRP A 35 14.58 6.05 6.34
C TRP A 35 13.44 6.29 5.35
N LEU A 36 13.60 5.86 4.09
CA LEU A 36 12.53 5.93 3.09
C LEU A 36 11.31 5.10 3.50
N ALA A 37 11.50 3.86 3.96
CA ALA A 37 10.42 3.03 4.47
C ALA A 37 9.71 3.68 5.67
N LEU A 38 10.47 4.30 6.58
CA LEU A 38 9.91 5.05 7.71
C LEU A 38 9.08 6.24 7.24
N CYS A 39 9.52 6.99 6.23
CA CYS A 39 8.76 8.10 5.67
C CYS A 39 7.40 7.64 5.10
N PHE A 40 7.35 6.49 4.40
CA PHE A 40 6.08 5.94 3.93
C PHE A 40 5.14 5.60 5.09
N VAL A 41 5.66 4.96 6.15
CA VAL A 41 4.85 4.56 7.30
C VAL A 41 4.39 5.78 8.09
N ALA A 42 5.28 6.72 8.42
CA ALA A 42 4.93 7.96 9.10
C ALA A 42 3.91 8.77 8.29
N GLY A 43 4.13 8.92 6.98
CA GLY A 43 3.20 9.59 6.07
C GLY A 43 1.81 8.94 6.07
N SER A 44 1.75 7.60 6.04
CA SER A 44 0.48 6.87 6.08
C SER A 44 -0.26 7.05 7.40
N ILE A 45 0.44 7.07 8.54
CA ILE A 45 -0.13 7.32 9.87
C ILE A 45 -0.65 8.76 9.97
N ILE A 46 0.12 9.75 9.52
CA ILE A 46 -0.29 11.15 9.53
C ILE A 46 -1.52 11.36 8.65
N CYS A 47 -1.53 10.76 7.44
CA CYS A 47 -2.67 10.81 6.54
C CYS A 47 -3.90 10.16 7.18
N ALA A 48 -3.75 8.96 7.76
CA ALA A 48 -4.83 8.26 8.45
C ALA A 48 -5.37 9.07 9.65
N TRP A 49 -4.49 9.68 10.45
CA TRP A 49 -4.88 10.56 11.54
C TRP A 49 -5.70 11.74 11.03
N ALA A 50 -5.22 12.41 9.99
CA ALA A 50 -5.88 13.58 9.42
C ALA A 50 -7.27 13.21 8.86
N LEU A 51 -7.39 12.09 8.16
CA LEU A 51 -8.67 11.56 7.64
C LEU A 51 -9.71 11.28 8.74
N ASN A 52 -9.25 10.99 9.96
CA ASN A 52 -10.11 10.65 11.10
C ASN A 52 -10.26 11.80 12.11
N HIS A 53 -9.73 12.98 11.82
CA HIS A 53 -9.74 14.11 12.73
C HIS A 53 -11.15 14.71 12.92
N ALA A 54 -11.42 15.24 14.12
CA ALA A 54 -12.73 15.80 14.46
C ALA A 54 -13.14 16.99 13.58
N LEU A 55 -12.16 17.84 13.22
CA LEU A 55 -12.37 19.02 12.38
C LEU A 55 -12.38 18.67 10.89
N SER A 56 -13.40 19.14 10.16
CA SER A 56 -13.56 18.94 8.71
C SER A 56 -12.38 19.46 7.89
N ARG A 57 -11.80 20.61 8.27
CA ARG A 57 -10.63 21.20 7.59
C ARG A 57 -9.39 20.30 7.68
N VAL A 58 -9.20 19.61 8.80
CA VAL A 58 -8.07 18.67 8.96
C VAL A 58 -8.33 17.39 8.15
N ARG A 59 -9.58 16.92 8.09
CA ARG A 59 -9.95 15.82 7.18
C ARG A 59 -9.75 16.17 5.71
N ALA A 60 -10.05 17.41 5.33
CA ALA A 60 -9.77 17.92 3.99
C ALA A 60 -8.27 17.86 3.67
N MET A 61 -7.41 18.21 4.64
CA MET A 61 -5.95 18.06 4.51
C MET A 61 -5.54 16.59 4.35
N GLY A 62 -6.10 15.67 5.14
CA GLY A 62 -5.85 14.23 4.97
C GLY A 62 -6.27 13.71 3.60
N THR A 63 -7.43 14.14 3.09
CA THR A 63 -7.91 13.79 1.75
C THR A 63 -7.02 14.38 0.66
N LEU A 64 -6.50 15.60 0.86
CA LEU A 64 -5.53 16.22 -0.03
C LEU A 64 -4.21 15.45 -0.04
N MET A 65 -3.71 15.03 1.12
CA MET A 65 -2.51 14.18 1.22
C MET A 65 -2.69 12.88 0.44
N ALA A 66 -3.84 12.21 0.60
CA ALA A 66 -4.16 11.02 -0.18
C ALA A 66 -4.18 11.29 -1.70
N ALA A 67 -4.76 12.43 -2.13
CA ALA A 67 -4.74 12.83 -3.54
C ALA A 67 -3.31 13.06 -4.06
N LEU A 68 -2.48 13.75 -3.28
CA LEU A 68 -1.07 13.98 -3.61
C LEU A 68 -0.29 12.67 -3.69
N THR A 69 -0.56 11.70 -2.82
CA THR A 69 0.03 10.35 -2.92
C THR A 69 -0.35 9.67 -4.24
N CYS A 70 -1.61 9.77 -4.68
CA CYS A 70 -2.01 9.24 -5.99
C CYS A 70 -1.24 9.91 -7.14
N PHE A 71 -1.10 11.24 -7.14
CA PHE A 71 -0.28 11.93 -8.14
C PHE A 71 1.22 11.59 -8.03
N GLY A 72 1.71 11.34 -6.82
CA GLY A 72 3.06 10.84 -6.58
C GLY A 72 3.32 9.51 -7.29
N VAL A 73 2.35 8.57 -7.27
CA VAL A 73 2.44 7.32 -8.03
C VAL A 73 2.46 7.59 -9.55
N VAL A 74 1.65 8.53 -10.04
CA VAL A 74 1.66 8.93 -11.45
C VAL A 74 3.02 9.49 -11.86
N ILE A 75 3.59 10.40 -11.07
CA ILE A 75 4.91 11.00 -11.32
C ILE A 75 5.98 9.90 -11.26
N TRP A 76 5.97 9.05 -10.24
CA TRP A 76 6.89 7.93 -10.11
C TRP A 76 6.87 7.04 -11.36
N PHE A 77 5.68 6.73 -11.88
CA PHE A 77 5.56 5.93 -13.10
C PHE A 77 6.23 6.59 -14.30
N PHE A 78 5.92 7.86 -14.59
CA PHE A 78 6.50 8.52 -15.75
C PHE A 78 8.01 8.74 -15.63
N VAL A 79 8.51 9.03 -14.42
CA VAL A 79 9.93 9.27 -14.19
C VAL A 79 10.74 7.97 -14.16
N TYR A 80 10.31 6.97 -13.39
CA TYR A 80 11.11 5.78 -13.10
C TYR A 80 10.72 4.53 -13.88
N VAL A 81 9.46 4.42 -14.31
CA VAL A 81 8.99 3.23 -15.05
C VAL A 81 9.05 3.48 -16.55
N TYR A 82 8.46 4.57 -17.01
CA TYR A 82 8.47 4.96 -18.43
C TYR A 82 9.84 5.53 -18.83
N GLY A 83 10.34 6.51 -18.08
CA GLY A 83 11.61 7.18 -18.39
C GLY A 83 12.87 6.30 -18.37
N SER A 84 12.81 5.14 -17.72
CA SER A 84 13.92 4.18 -17.67
C SER A 84 13.94 3.19 -18.85
N GLY A 85 12.91 3.17 -19.70
CA GLY A 85 12.79 2.19 -20.79
C GLY A 85 12.44 0.77 -20.32
N ILE A 86 12.16 0.55 -19.02
CA ILE A 86 11.84 -0.77 -18.46
C ILE A 86 10.57 -1.38 -19.10
N LEU A 87 9.65 -0.54 -19.59
CA LEU A 87 8.45 -1.03 -20.29
C LEU A 87 8.76 -1.58 -21.69
N GLU A 88 9.83 -1.12 -22.32
CA GLU A 88 10.24 -1.52 -23.67
C GLU A 88 11.17 -2.73 -23.65
N SER A 89 12.03 -2.82 -22.62
CA SER A 89 12.93 -3.95 -22.38
C SER A 89 12.79 -4.45 -20.94
N PRO A 90 11.64 -5.06 -20.57
CA PRO A 90 11.49 -5.63 -19.24
C PRO A 90 12.45 -6.80 -19.04
N LYS A 91 12.75 -7.13 -17.78
CA LYS A 91 13.41 -8.40 -17.44
C LYS A 91 12.71 -9.56 -18.21
N PRO A 92 13.44 -10.50 -18.84
CA PRO A 92 12.85 -11.64 -19.52
C PRO A 92 11.79 -12.31 -18.65
N PHE A 93 10.65 -12.60 -19.25
CA PHE A 93 9.50 -13.13 -18.53
C PHE A 93 9.78 -14.54 -18.02
N ASP A 94 9.80 -14.69 -16.69
CA ASP A 94 9.89 -16.00 -16.04
C ASP A 94 8.58 -16.81 -16.24
N SER A 95 7.47 -16.14 -16.56
CA SER A 95 6.14 -16.72 -16.78
C SER A 95 5.29 -15.95 -17.79
N ARG A 96 4.25 -16.60 -18.35
CA ARG A 96 3.27 -15.93 -19.22
C ARG A 96 2.52 -14.77 -18.54
N LEU A 97 2.39 -14.80 -17.21
CA LEU A 97 1.70 -13.76 -16.45
C LEU A 97 2.49 -12.45 -16.40
N ASP A 98 3.81 -12.50 -16.56
CA ASP A 98 4.65 -11.30 -16.55
C ASP A 98 4.31 -10.32 -17.67
N GLY A 99 3.85 -10.81 -18.83
CA GLY A 99 3.44 -9.98 -19.95
C GLY A 99 2.27 -9.03 -19.64
N ALA A 100 1.48 -9.32 -18.61
CA ALA A 100 0.39 -8.43 -18.18
C ALA A 100 0.85 -7.27 -17.29
N LYS A 101 2.05 -7.35 -16.69
CA LYS A 101 2.54 -6.38 -15.69
C LYS A 101 2.68 -4.94 -16.21
N PRO A 102 3.23 -4.69 -17.41
CA PRO A 102 3.22 -3.34 -18.01
C PRO A 102 1.81 -2.75 -18.10
N THR A 103 0.85 -3.54 -18.58
CA THR A 103 -0.57 -3.13 -18.72
C THR A 103 -1.20 -2.85 -17.36
N LEU A 104 -0.90 -3.66 -16.33
CA LEU A 104 -1.38 -3.42 -14.97
C LEU A 104 -0.86 -2.10 -14.40
N LEU A 105 0.41 -1.74 -14.64
CA LEU A 105 0.96 -0.45 -14.20
C LEU A 105 0.25 0.73 -14.89
N TRP A 106 0.02 0.66 -16.20
CA TRP A 106 -0.77 1.67 -16.91
C TRP A 106 -2.18 1.83 -16.35
N ALA A 107 -2.85 0.71 -16.04
CA ALA A 107 -4.17 0.72 -15.42
C ALA A 107 -4.13 1.38 -14.03
N ILE A 108 -3.15 1.03 -13.19
CA ILE A 108 -2.96 1.62 -11.86
C ILE A 108 -2.73 3.13 -11.96
N VAL A 109 -1.86 3.58 -12.85
CA VAL A 109 -1.54 5.01 -13.03
C VAL A 109 -2.76 5.79 -13.49
N THR A 110 -3.54 5.23 -14.40
CA THR A 110 -4.81 5.82 -14.85
C THR A 110 -5.81 5.93 -13.69
N LEU A 111 -5.97 4.86 -12.91
CA LEU A 111 -6.83 4.84 -11.73
C LEU A 111 -6.35 5.83 -10.66
N CYS A 112 -5.04 5.95 -10.44
CA CYS A 112 -4.45 6.91 -9.51
C CYS A 112 -4.69 8.36 -9.97
N PHE A 113 -4.56 8.66 -11.26
CA PHE A 113 -4.85 9.99 -11.79
C PHE A 113 -6.32 10.36 -11.58
N ILE A 114 -7.25 9.49 -11.98
CA ILE A 114 -8.70 9.70 -11.80
C ILE A 114 -9.03 9.83 -10.31
N GLY A 115 -8.54 8.90 -9.48
CA GLY A 115 -8.74 8.90 -8.03
C GLY A 115 -8.20 10.17 -7.37
N GLY A 116 -7.01 10.63 -7.76
CA GLY A 116 -6.40 11.87 -7.28
C GLY A 116 -7.28 13.10 -7.58
N VAL A 117 -7.78 13.21 -8.81
CA VAL A 117 -8.70 14.31 -9.20
C VAL A 117 -10.01 14.26 -8.40
N LEU A 118 -10.58 13.06 -8.19
CA LEU A 118 -11.79 12.90 -7.38
C LEU A 118 -11.54 13.26 -5.90
N LEU A 119 -10.43 12.83 -5.32
CA LEU A 119 -10.05 13.15 -3.95
C LEU A 119 -9.80 14.65 -3.77
N LEU A 120 -9.23 15.36 -4.75
CA LEU A 120 -9.13 16.82 -4.72
C LEU A 120 -10.51 17.48 -4.61
N ARG A 121 -11.48 17.03 -5.41
CA ARG A 121 -12.87 17.54 -5.33
C ARG A 121 -13.49 17.28 -3.95
N VAL A 122 -13.29 16.08 -3.39
CA VAL A 122 -13.76 15.72 -2.04
C VAL A 122 -13.09 16.60 -0.98
N SER A 123 -11.77 16.82 -1.07
CA SER A 123 -11.02 17.68 -0.15
C SER A 123 -11.58 19.11 -0.16
N LEU A 124 -11.80 19.69 -1.34
CA LEU A 124 -12.39 21.03 -1.47
C LEU A 124 -13.80 21.09 -0.87
N SER A 125 -14.62 20.06 -1.08
CA SER A 125 -15.96 19.95 -0.48
C SER A 125 -15.90 19.86 1.04
N GLN A 126 -14.96 19.09 1.60
CA GLN A 126 -14.78 18.95 3.04
C GLN A 126 -14.27 20.25 3.69
N TYR A 127 -13.38 20.98 3.01
CA TYR A 127 -12.82 22.24 3.49
C TYR A 127 -13.90 23.32 3.69
N ARG A 128 -14.92 23.32 2.82
CA ARG A 128 -16.06 24.23 2.88
C ARG A 128 -17.12 23.82 3.91
N ASN A 129 -17.05 22.60 4.46
CA ASN A 129 -18.00 22.10 5.44
C ASN A 129 -17.51 22.37 6.88
N SER A 130 -18.43 22.53 7.84
CA SER A 130 -18.17 22.73 9.27
C SER A 130 -18.57 21.53 10.16
N THR A 131 -19.03 20.42 9.58
CA THR A 131 -19.43 19.23 10.35
C THR A 131 -18.28 18.68 11.22
N LYS A 132 -18.51 18.65 12.53
CA LYS A 132 -17.60 17.99 13.49
C LYS A 132 -17.86 16.49 13.51
N LEU A 133 -16.77 15.72 13.50
CA LEU A 133 -16.80 14.28 13.62
C LEU A 133 -16.46 13.89 15.06
N THR A 134 -17.39 13.22 15.73
CA THR A 134 -17.16 12.63 17.05
C THR A 134 -16.96 11.13 16.89
N LEU A 135 -15.81 10.62 17.37
CA LEU A 135 -15.46 9.20 17.34
C LEU A 135 -15.06 8.75 18.73
N THR A 136 -15.59 7.61 19.18
CA THR A 136 -15.04 6.88 20.32
C THR A 136 -13.81 6.10 19.89
N ALA A 137 -12.92 5.77 20.83
CA ALA A 137 -11.76 4.91 20.54
C ALA A 137 -12.19 3.53 20.04
N VAL A 138 -13.17 2.95 20.74
CA VAL A 138 -13.80 1.66 20.41
C VAL A 138 -14.90 1.79 19.37
N ASN A 139 -15.15 0.71 18.66
CA ASN A 139 -16.28 0.52 17.74
C ASN A 139 -17.62 0.59 18.47
N GLN A 140 -18.61 1.11 17.76
CA GLN A 140 -20.03 1.12 18.13
C GLN A 140 -20.79 0.12 17.24
N PRO A 141 -22.05 -0.23 17.55
CA PRO A 141 -22.82 -1.21 16.77
C PRO A 141 -22.96 -0.89 15.29
N ASP A 142 -23.01 0.40 14.94
CA ASP A 142 -23.26 0.92 13.60
C ASP A 142 -22.03 1.58 12.94
N ARG A 143 -20.97 1.91 13.70
CA ARG A 143 -19.81 2.67 13.19
C ARG A 143 -18.48 2.25 13.81
N TYR A 144 -17.40 2.35 13.02
CA TYR A 144 -16.05 2.06 13.51
C TYR A 144 -15.49 3.20 14.37
N GLY A 145 -14.78 2.84 15.43
CA GLY A 145 -14.07 3.75 16.31
C GLY A 145 -12.76 4.27 15.69
N SER A 146 -12.16 5.26 16.32
CA SER A 146 -10.96 5.93 15.80
C SER A 146 -9.76 5.00 15.66
N VAL A 147 -9.56 4.05 16.57
CA VAL A 147 -8.44 3.09 16.51
C VAL A 147 -8.59 2.13 15.33
N SER A 148 -9.79 1.58 15.12
CA SER A 148 -10.08 0.71 13.96
C SER A 148 -9.89 1.44 12.64
N ARG A 149 -10.33 2.71 12.57
CA ARG A 149 -10.16 3.54 11.38
C ARG A 149 -8.70 3.90 11.14
N MET A 150 -7.93 4.20 12.19
CA MET A 150 -6.49 4.47 12.09
C MET A 150 -5.74 3.25 11.52
N LEU A 151 -5.90 2.09 12.15
CA LEU A 151 -5.27 0.84 11.70
C LEU A 151 -5.68 0.49 10.27
N HIS A 152 -6.95 0.67 9.91
CA HIS A 152 -7.44 0.42 8.57
C HIS A 152 -6.81 1.35 7.53
N TRP A 153 -6.87 2.67 7.72
CA TRP A 153 -6.39 3.64 6.74
C TRP A 153 -4.88 3.63 6.60
N THR A 154 -4.12 3.46 7.69
CA THR A 154 -2.66 3.25 7.63
C THR A 154 -2.33 2.02 6.80
N THR A 155 -2.98 0.88 7.10
CA THR A 155 -2.76 -0.38 6.35
C THR A 155 -3.18 -0.22 4.89
N ALA A 156 -4.31 0.41 4.61
CA ALA A 156 -4.84 0.57 3.25
C ALA A 156 -3.92 1.43 2.38
N ILE A 157 -3.40 2.54 2.91
CA ILE A 157 -2.47 3.42 2.18
C ILE A 157 -1.18 2.66 1.85
N LEU A 158 -0.56 2.00 2.84
CA LEU A 158 0.67 1.23 2.62
C LEU A 158 0.44 0.06 1.65
N PHE A 159 -0.65 -0.68 1.82
CA PHE A 159 -0.96 -1.82 0.96
C PHE A 159 -1.25 -1.40 -0.48
N LEU A 160 -1.94 -0.27 -0.69
CA LEU A 160 -2.16 0.28 -2.03
C LEU A 160 -0.86 0.74 -2.70
N LEU A 161 0.11 1.26 -1.94
CA LEU A 161 1.45 1.60 -2.45
C LEU A 161 2.27 0.34 -2.79
N MET A 162 2.09 -0.75 -2.04
CA MET A 162 2.80 -2.01 -2.25
C MET A 162 2.43 -2.71 -3.56
N ILE A 163 1.25 -2.44 -4.13
CA ILE A 163 0.79 -3.07 -5.39
C ILE A 163 1.67 -2.65 -6.59
N PRO A 164 1.74 -1.36 -6.97
CA PRO A 164 2.63 -0.94 -8.05
C PRO A 164 4.10 -1.23 -7.70
N MET A 165 4.46 -1.15 -6.41
CA MET A 165 5.81 -1.45 -5.96
C MET A 165 6.20 -2.91 -6.22
N GLY A 166 5.34 -3.87 -5.87
CA GLY A 166 5.56 -5.29 -6.10
C GLY A 166 5.61 -5.64 -7.59
N ILE A 167 4.75 -5.03 -8.41
CA ILE A 167 4.79 -5.22 -9.87
C ILE A 167 6.13 -4.73 -10.42
N PHE A 168 6.52 -3.51 -10.10
CA PHE A 168 7.76 -2.93 -10.60
C PHE A 168 8.99 -3.68 -10.10
N ALA A 169 9.01 -4.14 -8.84
CA ALA A 169 10.09 -4.94 -8.27
C ALA A 169 10.45 -6.17 -9.13
N THR A 170 9.46 -6.77 -9.80
CA THR A 170 9.68 -7.93 -10.68
C THR A 170 10.13 -7.57 -12.09
N MET A 171 10.00 -6.30 -12.49
CA MET A 171 10.33 -5.81 -13.84
C MET A 171 11.71 -5.15 -13.92
N ILE A 172 12.26 -4.69 -12.80
CA ILE A 172 13.60 -4.10 -12.75
C ILE A 172 14.60 -5.10 -13.36
N PRO A 173 15.50 -4.68 -14.28
CA PRO A 173 16.57 -5.54 -14.78
C PRO A 173 17.61 -5.90 -13.71
N GLU A 174 18.30 -7.01 -13.90
CA GLU A 174 19.47 -7.36 -13.08
C GLU A 174 20.60 -6.35 -13.28
N GLY A 175 21.40 -6.09 -12.24
CA GLY A 175 22.46 -5.06 -12.28
C GLY A 175 21.99 -3.60 -12.18
N THR A 176 20.67 -3.34 -12.16
CA THR A 176 20.16 -1.97 -11.94
C THR A 176 20.56 -1.44 -10.56
N ALA A 177 21.21 -0.28 -10.51
CA ALA A 177 21.84 0.26 -9.29
C ALA A 177 20.89 0.37 -8.07
N TYR A 178 19.64 0.82 -8.28
CA TYR A 178 18.66 1.00 -7.20
C TYR A 178 17.88 -0.27 -6.83
N ARG A 179 18.14 -1.41 -7.48
CA ARG A 179 17.32 -2.64 -7.32
C ARG A 179 17.34 -3.16 -5.89
N LEU A 180 18.52 -3.23 -5.27
CA LEU A 180 18.67 -3.74 -3.91
C LEU A 180 17.93 -2.82 -2.93
N GLU A 181 18.16 -1.51 -3.02
CA GLU A 181 17.50 -0.50 -2.20
C GLU A 181 15.97 -0.62 -2.29
N TYR A 182 15.45 -0.76 -3.51
CA TYR A 182 14.02 -0.93 -3.77
C TYR A 182 13.45 -2.19 -3.10
N TYR A 183 14.19 -3.29 -3.14
CA TYR A 183 13.81 -4.54 -2.49
C TYR A 183 13.81 -4.41 -0.97
N VAL A 184 14.80 -3.71 -0.39
CA VAL A 184 14.80 -3.49 1.05
C VAL A 184 13.58 -2.66 1.47
N VAL A 185 13.30 -1.53 0.78
CA VAL A 185 12.09 -0.72 1.08
C VAL A 185 10.82 -1.57 0.99
N HIS A 186 10.66 -2.36 -0.07
CA HIS A 186 9.51 -3.23 -0.27
C HIS A 186 9.35 -4.25 0.87
N LYS A 187 10.43 -4.97 1.22
CA LYS A 187 10.43 -5.95 2.31
C LYS A 187 10.11 -5.30 3.66
N THR A 188 10.71 -4.15 3.97
CA THR A 188 10.49 -3.43 5.23
C THR A 188 9.03 -3.00 5.35
N ILE A 189 8.43 -2.41 4.31
CA ILE A 189 7.00 -2.05 4.32
C ILE A 189 6.12 -3.30 4.46
N GLY A 190 6.47 -4.40 3.79
CA GLY A 190 5.78 -5.69 3.92
C GLY A 190 5.73 -6.20 5.36
N VAL A 191 6.85 -6.16 6.08
CA VAL A 191 6.93 -6.53 7.50
C VAL A 191 6.08 -5.58 8.37
N LEU A 192 6.10 -4.27 8.08
CA LEU A 192 5.31 -3.30 8.84
C LEU A 192 3.80 -3.50 8.64
N ILE A 193 3.36 -3.82 7.41
CA ILE A 193 1.97 -4.20 7.13
C ILE A 193 1.60 -5.45 7.93
N PHE A 194 2.47 -6.46 7.97
CA PHE A 194 2.24 -7.67 8.75
C PHE A 194 1.99 -7.37 10.24
N ILE A 195 2.82 -6.52 10.84
CA ILE A 195 2.65 -6.05 12.23
C ILE A 195 1.33 -5.30 12.41
N LEU A 196 1.01 -4.36 11.51
CA LEU A 196 -0.24 -3.59 11.56
C LEU A 196 -1.48 -4.50 11.48
N VAL A 197 -1.41 -5.57 10.69
CA VAL A 197 -2.51 -6.52 10.52
C VAL A 197 -2.67 -7.37 11.78
N ILE A 198 -1.58 -7.80 12.42
CA ILE A 198 -1.63 -8.44 13.76
C ILE A 198 -2.30 -7.50 14.76
N SER A 199 -1.83 -6.25 14.86
CA SER A 199 -2.44 -5.24 15.76
C SER A 199 -3.93 -5.05 15.47
N ARG A 200 -4.32 -5.07 14.20
CA ARG A 200 -5.72 -4.96 13.76
C ARG A 200 -6.54 -6.18 14.16
N VAL A 201 -6.00 -7.40 14.04
CA VAL A 201 -6.70 -8.63 14.50
C VAL A 201 -6.89 -8.58 16.01
N LEU A 202 -5.83 -8.30 16.77
CA LEU A 202 -5.90 -8.17 18.24
C LEU A 202 -6.91 -7.09 18.67
N TRP A 203 -6.91 -5.94 17.99
CA TRP A 203 -7.88 -4.88 18.26
C TRP A 203 -9.33 -5.32 18.02
N ASN A 204 -9.59 -6.12 16.98
CA ASN A 204 -10.93 -6.61 16.70
C ASN A 204 -11.44 -7.62 17.75
N LEU A 205 -10.55 -8.28 18.49
CA LEU A 205 -10.93 -9.14 19.62
C LEU A 205 -11.45 -8.31 20.80
N TYR A 206 -10.83 -7.16 21.04
CA TYR A 206 -11.24 -6.23 22.09
C TYR A 206 -12.47 -5.38 21.70
N SER A 207 -12.48 -4.88 20.47
CA SER A 207 -13.50 -3.96 19.97
C SER A 207 -14.27 -4.59 18.80
N LYS A 208 -15.42 -5.20 19.12
CA LYS A 208 -16.25 -5.93 18.15
C LYS A 208 -16.56 -5.08 16.91
N ARG A 209 -16.48 -5.69 15.73
CA ARG A 209 -16.76 -5.01 14.47
C ARG A 209 -18.26 -4.65 14.39
N PRO A 210 -18.61 -3.47 13.87
CA PRO A 210 -20.02 -3.10 13.69
C PRO A 210 -20.68 -4.04 12.67
N THR A 211 -21.96 -4.36 12.86
CA THR A 211 -22.67 -5.35 12.03
C THR A 211 -22.84 -4.85 10.58
N LEU A 212 -22.89 -5.76 9.60
CA LEU A 212 -23.19 -5.34 8.23
C LEU A 212 -24.57 -4.69 8.15
N ASP A 213 -24.72 -3.73 7.23
CA ASP A 213 -25.99 -3.01 7.05
C ASP A 213 -27.14 -4.00 6.84
N GLN A 214 -28.21 -3.83 7.61
CA GLN A 214 -29.36 -4.73 7.60
C GLN A 214 -30.03 -4.77 6.23
N HIS A 215 -29.98 -3.67 5.47
CA HIS A 215 -30.59 -3.52 4.15
C HIS A 215 -29.84 -4.23 3.02
N MET A 216 -28.61 -4.72 3.24
CA MET A 216 -27.89 -5.49 2.21
C MET A 216 -28.53 -6.85 1.94
N LYS A 217 -28.56 -7.27 0.67
CA LYS A 217 -29.05 -8.60 0.30
C LYS A 217 -28.19 -9.68 0.96
N PRO A 218 -28.74 -10.86 1.30
CA PRO A 218 -27.97 -11.94 1.91
C PRO A 218 -26.73 -12.36 1.08
N SER A 219 -26.84 -12.36 -0.26
CA SER A 219 -25.73 -12.64 -1.17
C SER A 219 -24.62 -11.60 -1.07
N GLU A 220 -24.97 -10.31 -0.99
CA GLU A 220 -24.01 -9.21 -0.84
C GLU A 220 -23.30 -9.27 0.52
N LYS A 221 -24.02 -9.62 1.60
CA LYS A 221 -23.41 -9.87 2.92
C LYS A 221 -22.40 -11.01 2.88
N LYS A 222 -22.74 -12.12 2.22
CA LYS A 222 -21.83 -13.27 2.05
C LYS A 222 -20.58 -12.87 1.26
N LEU A 223 -20.73 -12.14 0.15
CA LEU A 223 -19.61 -11.66 -0.66
C LEU A 223 -18.73 -10.68 0.10
N ALA A 224 -19.31 -9.75 0.87
CA ALA A 224 -18.56 -8.82 1.70
C ALA A 224 -17.75 -9.55 2.79
N HIS A 225 -18.33 -10.56 3.45
CA HIS A 225 -17.60 -11.40 4.39
C HIS A 225 -16.46 -12.18 3.73
N LEU A 226 -16.72 -12.81 2.58
CA LEU A 226 -15.70 -13.55 1.84
C LEU A 226 -14.56 -12.63 1.41
N ALA A 227 -14.85 -11.44 0.88
CA ALA A 227 -13.85 -10.46 0.51
C ALA A 227 -13.02 -10.03 1.74
N HIS A 228 -13.65 -9.74 2.87
CA HIS A 228 -12.91 -9.38 4.09
C HIS A 228 -12.00 -10.52 4.57
N ILE A 229 -12.52 -11.74 4.71
CA ILE A 229 -11.71 -12.90 5.15
C ILE A 229 -10.53 -13.11 4.20
N THR A 230 -10.80 -13.07 2.90
CA THR A 230 -9.77 -13.26 1.87
C THR A 230 -8.71 -12.16 1.93
N LEU A 231 -9.10 -10.89 2.06
CA LEU A 231 -8.14 -9.77 2.20
C LEU A 231 -7.32 -9.88 3.49
N TYR A 232 -7.91 -10.30 4.61
CA TYR A 232 -7.14 -10.58 5.83
C TYR A 232 -6.13 -11.70 5.60
N GLY A 233 -6.55 -12.81 4.98
CA GLY A 233 -5.65 -13.91 4.63
C GLY A 233 -4.49 -13.44 3.75
N LEU A 234 -4.77 -12.68 2.70
CA LEU A 234 -3.75 -12.15 1.78
C LEU A 234 -2.78 -11.19 2.47
N LEU A 235 -3.25 -10.36 3.39
CA LEU A 235 -2.42 -9.44 4.17
C LEU A 235 -1.43 -10.17 5.09
N PHE A 236 -1.72 -11.42 5.51
CA PHE A 236 -0.78 -12.28 6.22
C PHE A 236 0.11 -13.08 5.25
N LEU A 237 -0.51 -13.72 4.25
CA LEU A 237 0.18 -14.64 3.36
C LEU A 237 1.21 -13.96 2.48
N LEU A 238 0.97 -12.73 2.01
CA LEU A 238 1.93 -12.01 1.17
C LEU A 238 3.26 -11.76 1.90
N PRO A 239 3.30 -11.12 3.08
CA PRO A 239 4.56 -10.96 3.82
C PRO A 239 5.22 -12.29 4.20
N ILE A 240 4.44 -13.30 4.62
CA ILE A 240 4.97 -14.63 4.99
C ILE A 240 5.65 -15.29 3.78
N THR A 241 4.95 -15.37 2.64
CA THR A 241 5.51 -15.98 1.42
C THR A 241 6.71 -15.22 0.88
N GLY A 242 6.70 -13.88 0.97
CA GLY A 242 7.84 -13.04 0.57
C GLY A 242 9.06 -13.25 1.47
N PHE A 243 8.85 -13.34 2.78
CA PHE A 243 9.92 -13.61 3.75
C PHE A 243 10.51 -15.01 3.59
N ILE A 244 9.66 -16.03 3.37
CA ILE A 244 10.14 -17.39 3.11
C ILE A 244 10.92 -17.44 1.79
N MET A 245 10.40 -16.81 0.73
CA MET A 245 11.08 -16.72 -0.57
C MET A 245 12.46 -16.07 -0.44
N THR A 246 12.59 -14.93 0.25
CA THR A 246 13.89 -14.26 0.39
C THR A 246 14.85 -15.02 1.30
N SER A 247 14.33 -15.75 2.30
CA SER A 247 15.16 -16.59 3.17
C SER A 247 15.77 -17.74 2.38
N PHE A 248 15.00 -18.46 1.57
CA PHE A 248 15.53 -19.51 0.69
C PHE A 248 16.41 -18.98 -0.45
N PHE A 249 16.35 -17.67 -0.75
CA PHE A 249 17.29 -17.03 -1.66
C PHE A 249 18.65 -16.74 -0.98
N GLY A 250 18.73 -16.82 0.35
CA GLY A 250 19.92 -16.47 1.12
C GLY A 250 20.08 -14.98 1.37
N ALA A 251 19.06 -14.16 1.08
CA ALA A 251 19.13 -12.71 1.29
C ALA A 251 18.41 -12.28 2.57
N PRO A 252 19.02 -11.40 3.39
CA PRO A 252 18.41 -10.90 4.61
C PRO A 252 17.17 -10.04 4.33
N THR A 253 16.36 -9.89 5.38
CA THR A 253 15.25 -8.93 5.45
C THR A 253 15.52 -7.90 6.52
N TYR A 254 15.34 -6.62 6.20
CA TYR A 254 15.59 -5.55 7.16
C TYR A 254 14.30 -4.95 7.70
N LEU A 255 14.25 -4.74 9.01
CA LEU A 255 13.28 -3.91 9.70
C LEU A 255 14.03 -2.76 10.37
N PHE A 256 14.17 -1.64 9.65
CA PHE A 256 15.02 -0.53 10.05
C PHE A 256 16.47 -0.98 10.28
N ALA A 257 17.02 -0.77 11.47
CA ALA A 257 18.37 -1.22 11.82
C ALA A 257 18.46 -2.72 12.12
N TRP A 258 17.34 -3.42 12.29
CA TRP A 258 17.35 -4.85 12.59
C TRP A 258 17.44 -5.67 11.31
N GLU A 259 18.42 -6.56 11.29
CA GLU A 259 18.57 -7.58 10.26
C GLU A 259 17.91 -8.87 10.72
N LEU A 260 17.02 -9.40 9.88
CA LEU A 260 16.47 -10.73 9.99
C LEU A 260 17.26 -11.62 9.03
N ALA A 261 18.14 -12.43 9.61
CA ALA A 261 18.91 -13.41 8.87
C ALA A 261 17.99 -14.42 8.16
N PRO A 262 18.42 -14.97 7.01
CA PRO A 262 17.74 -16.10 6.38
C PRO A 262 17.51 -17.23 7.39
N LEU A 263 16.29 -17.77 7.43
CA LEU A 263 15.96 -18.88 8.33
C LEU A 263 16.36 -20.26 7.80
N TRP A 264 16.65 -20.36 6.50
CA TRP A 264 16.94 -21.62 5.83
C TRP A 264 18.15 -21.47 4.91
N GLU A 265 18.81 -22.60 4.66
CA GLU A 265 19.85 -22.69 3.64
C GLU A 265 19.28 -22.38 2.25
N PRO A 266 20.09 -21.79 1.35
CA PRO A 266 19.67 -21.48 -0.01
C PRO A 266 19.10 -22.70 -0.75
N ASN A 267 17.92 -22.55 -1.35
CA ASN A 267 17.25 -23.62 -2.09
C ASN A 267 16.45 -23.07 -3.27
N GLU A 268 16.97 -23.27 -4.49
CA GLU A 268 16.37 -22.74 -5.71
C GLU A 268 14.94 -23.23 -5.96
N LYS A 269 14.65 -24.52 -5.70
CA LYS A 269 13.30 -25.07 -5.87
C LYS A 269 12.30 -24.41 -4.93
N ALA A 270 12.72 -24.15 -3.69
CA ALA A 270 11.90 -23.42 -2.73
C ALA A 270 11.70 -21.97 -3.15
N VAL A 271 12.74 -21.28 -3.64
CA VAL A 271 12.63 -19.91 -4.19
C VAL A 271 11.60 -19.86 -5.32
N LEU A 272 11.62 -20.82 -6.25
CA LEU A 272 10.65 -20.89 -7.34
C LEU A 272 9.22 -21.11 -6.84
N LEU A 273 9.02 -22.04 -5.90
CA LEU A 273 7.70 -22.33 -5.33
C LEU A 273 7.13 -21.12 -4.58
N TRP A 274 7.89 -20.54 -3.65
CA TRP A 274 7.44 -19.39 -2.87
C TRP A 274 7.36 -18.13 -3.73
N GLY A 275 8.20 -18.02 -4.75
CA GLY A 275 8.12 -17.00 -5.79
C GLY A 275 6.84 -17.12 -6.62
N LEU A 276 6.39 -18.34 -6.96
CA LEU A 276 5.12 -18.57 -7.64
C LEU A 276 3.94 -17.99 -6.82
N LEU A 277 3.95 -18.25 -5.51
CA LEU A 277 2.91 -17.76 -4.60
C LEU A 277 2.97 -16.24 -4.44
N HIS A 278 4.15 -15.70 -4.13
CA HIS A 278 4.32 -14.29 -3.76
C HIS A 278 4.27 -13.33 -4.96
N LYS A 279 4.79 -13.73 -6.12
CA LYS A 279 4.88 -12.88 -7.32
C LYS A 279 3.68 -13.02 -8.25
N TYR A 280 2.94 -14.13 -8.19
CA TYR A 280 1.87 -14.43 -9.14
C TYR A 280 0.55 -14.79 -8.47
N LEU A 281 0.45 -15.94 -7.79
CA LEU A 281 -0.86 -16.42 -7.31
C LEU A 281 -1.55 -15.43 -6.37
N LEU A 282 -0.86 -15.02 -5.30
CA LEU A 282 -1.45 -14.16 -4.28
C LEU A 282 -1.71 -12.73 -4.79
N PRO A 283 -0.81 -12.06 -5.54
CA PRO A 283 -1.09 -10.74 -6.09
C PRO A 283 -2.30 -10.70 -7.04
N TYR A 284 -2.47 -11.71 -7.90
CA TYR A 284 -3.63 -11.74 -8.81
C TYR A 284 -4.95 -11.94 -8.05
N ILE A 285 -4.95 -12.74 -6.98
CA ILE A 285 -6.10 -12.83 -6.08
C ILE A 285 -6.34 -11.47 -5.40
N VAL A 286 -5.30 -10.75 -4.98
CA VAL A 286 -5.43 -9.38 -4.46
C VAL A 286 -6.09 -8.49 -5.49
N TYR A 287 -5.64 -8.46 -6.75
CA TYR A 287 -6.21 -7.57 -7.77
C TYR A 287 -7.71 -7.81 -7.95
N LEU A 288 -8.11 -9.08 -8.02
CA LEU A 288 -9.51 -9.47 -8.16
C LEU A 288 -10.33 -9.06 -6.93
N VAL A 289 -9.90 -9.46 -5.73
CA VAL A 289 -10.67 -9.29 -4.50
C VAL A 289 -10.68 -7.84 -4.03
N LEU A 290 -9.54 -7.14 -4.12
CA LEU A 290 -9.46 -5.72 -3.81
C LEU A 290 -10.25 -4.88 -4.81
N GLY A 291 -10.18 -5.22 -6.11
CA GLY A 291 -11.03 -4.63 -7.13
C GLY A 291 -12.50 -4.80 -6.79
N ALA A 292 -12.95 -6.04 -6.52
CA ALA A 292 -14.33 -6.32 -6.12
C ALA A 292 -14.73 -5.58 -4.83
N HIS A 293 -13.83 -5.46 -3.86
CA HIS A 293 -14.06 -4.72 -2.62
C HIS A 293 -14.31 -3.23 -2.90
N ILE A 294 -13.43 -2.58 -3.68
CA ILE A 294 -13.55 -1.16 -4.02
C ILE A 294 -14.81 -0.92 -4.88
N PHE A 295 -15.03 -1.73 -5.92
CA PHE A 295 -16.21 -1.60 -6.77
C PHE A 295 -17.51 -1.85 -6.00
N GLY A 296 -17.53 -2.79 -5.05
CA GLY A 296 -18.68 -3.01 -4.17
C GLY A 296 -19.03 -1.75 -3.36
N VAL A 297 -18.03 -1.09 -2.79
CA VAL A 297 -18.23 0.18 -2.07
C VAL A 297 -18.76 1.28 -2.99
N LEU A 298 -18.20 1.41 -4.20
CA LEU A 298 -18.65 2.41 -5.18
C LEU A 298 -20.07 2.15 -5.66
N LYS A 299 -20.42 0.88 -5.94
CA LYS A 299 -21.77 0.46 -6.31
C LYS A 299 -22.77 0.85 -5.23
N HIS A 300 -22.50 0.53 -3.97
CA HIS A 300 -23.41 0.86 -2.88
C HIS A 300 -23.58 2.37 -2.67
N GLN A 301 -22.50 3.14 -2.87
CA GLN A 301 -22.51 4.59 -2.72
C GLN A 301 -23.29 5.30 -3.85
N PHE A 302 -23.09 4.90 -5.10
CA PHE A 302 -23.59 5.62 -6.26
C PHE A 302 -24.85 5.00 -6.90
N TYR A 303 -24.98 3.68 -6.86
CA TYR A 303 -26.10 2.97 -7.51
C TYR A 303 -27.20 2.62 -6.51
N ASP A 304 -26.85 1.94 -5.40
CA ASP A 304 -27.86 1.44 -4.46
C ASP A 304 -28.44 2.54 -3.55
N LYS A 305 -27.93 3.78 -3.63
CA LYS A 305 -28.29 4.93 -2.78
C LYS A 305 -28.14 4.68 -1.26
N HIS A 306 -27.53 3.56 -0.84
CA HIS A 306 -27.18 3.27 0.55
C HIS A 306 -25.92 4.05 0.95
N ARG A 307 -26.08 5.36 1.16
CA ARG A 307 -24.99 6.32 1.46
C ARG A 307 -24.26 6.08 2.80
N HIS A 308 -24.49 4.97 3.49
CA HIS A 308 -24.03 4.73 4.86
C HIS A 308 -22.79 3.84 4.95
N ILE A 309 -22.51 2.98 3.94
CA ILE A 309 -21.39 2.02 4.02
C ILE A 309 -20.04 2.74 4.08
N LEU A 310 -19.79 3.71 3.19
CA LEU A 310 -18.54 4.47 3.20
C LEU A 310 -18.40 5.30 4.48
N LYS A 311 -19.49 5.92 4.94
CA LYS A 311 -19.53 6.78 6.14
C LYS A 311 -18.97 6.06 7.37
N ARG A 312 -19.24 4.76 7.51
CA ARG A 312 -18.72 3.95 8.62
C ARG A 312 -17.19 3.97 8.76
N MET A 313 -16.45 4.24 7.67
CA MET A 313 -15.00 4.34 7.65
C MET A 313 -14.43 5.76 7.44
N VAL A 314 -15.22 6.71 6.92
CA VAL A 314 -14.74 8.08 6.60
C VAL A 314 -15.44 9.21 7.37
N SER A 315 -16.65 9.01 7.87
CA SER A 315 -17.46 10.06 8.51
C SER A 315 -18.48 9.48 9.48
#